data_AF-A0AAU9XCS9-F1
#
_entry.id   AF-A0AAU9XCS9-F1
#
_cell.length_a   1.000
_cell.length_b   1.000
_cell.length_c   1.000
_cell.angle_alpha   90.00
_cell.angle_beta   90.00
_cell.angle_gamma   90.00
#
_symmetry.space_group_name_H-M   'P 1'
#
loop_
_entity.id
_entity.type
_entity.pdbx_description
1 polymer ?
#
loop_
_entity_poly.entity_id
_entity_poly.type
_entity_poly.pdbx_seq_one_letter_code
_entity_poly.pdbx_strand_id
1 'polypeptide(L)'
;MNVFRSWCQCCHLEYVSIETMAPEKLDKVLSKFYAEVKKKDGDDYEPESLKIMQSAIERYLKEKNYPLSIVRSREFHSSQEILNAKAISLRQQGKGKRPNKSQPITPEEESALWEKGQLGDFNGKVLTNVNFKNLTEQLGFRGRQEHYDAYVEDVIIRQREDGTKVVEFREGPTKTRSGGLTIRRRTTPQAMFSTDGGKSDPVRLFKLWLSKRPEGMKNTGPLYLRIINSPKSADVWYTKVRMGQNTIGNLMKSMASCLRTNKKLTNHSMRKTLVSKLKKSGQPRNVICEITGHARESSLDD
;
A
#
# COMPACT_ATOMS: atom_id res chain seq x y z
N MET A 1 18.05 12.36 -5.57
CA MET A 1 18.85 13.46 -6.15
C MET A 1 18.48 14.84 -5.63
N ASN A 2 17.21 15.27 -5.58
CA ASN A 2 16.88 16.64 -5.17
C ASN A 2 17.45 17.06 -3.79
N VAL A 3 17.36 16.18 -2.78
CA VAL A 3 17.91 16.47 -1.44
C VAL A 3 19.43 16.65 -1.49
N PHE A 4 20.15 15.75 -2.18
CA PHE A 4 21.59 15.85 -2.35
C PHE A 4 22.00 17.14 -3.07
N ARG A 5 21.34 17.47 -4.19
CA ARG A 5 21.61 18.71 -4.94
C ARG A 5 21.35 19.97 -4.11
N SER A 6 20.26 19.97 -3.34
CA SER A 6 19.95 21.09 -2.43
C SER A 6 21.01 21.23 -1.34
N TRP A 7 21.51 20.12 -0.78
CA TRP A 7 22.59 20.16 0.19
C TRP A 7 23.89 20.66 -0.45
N CYS A 8 24.23 20.22 -1.67
CA CYS A 8 25.39 20.75 -2.41
C CYS A 8 25.33 22.27 -2.56
N GLN A 9 24.18 22.84 -2.92
CA GLN A 9 24.01 24.29 -3.01
C GLN A 9 24.24 24.99 -1.66
N CYS A 10 23.73 24.43 -0.56
CA CYS A 10 23.94 25.00 0.78
C CYS A 10 25.41 24.93 1.23
N CYS A 11 26.19 23.99 0.70
CA CYS A 11 27.60 23.79 1.04
C CYS A 11 28.58 24.41 0.01
N HIS A 12 28.10 25.21 -0.95
CA HIS A 12 28.90 25.76 -2.05
C HIS A 12 29.60 24.69 -2.92
N LEU A 13 28.90 23.56 -3.11
CA LEU A 13 29.33 22.41 -3.90
C LEU A 13 28.45 22.22 -5.15
N GLU A 14 27.74 23.25 -5.61
CA GLU A 14 26.80 23.16 -6.73
C GLU A 14 27.44 22.77 -8.08
N TYR A 15 28.73 23.03 -8.26
CA TYR A 15 29.50 22.66 -9.46
C TYR A 15 30.19 21.30 -9.34
N VAL A 16 29.94 20.56 -8.27
CA VAL A 16 30.55 19.24 -8.07
C VAL A 16 29.89 18.22 -8.99
N SER A 17 30.58 17.88 -10.09
CA SER A 17 30.22 16.75 -10.93
C SER A 17 30.66 15.44 -10.25
N ILE A 18 29.72 14.83 -9.53
CA ILE A 18 29.96 13.56 -8.83
C ILE A 18 30.17 12.39 -9.81
N GLU A 19 29.64 12.49 -11.03
CA GLU A 19 29.75 11.44 -12.05
C GLU A 19 31.16 11.29 -12.65
N THR A 20 32.03 12.28 -12.50
CA THR A 20 33.43 12.21 -12.98
C THR A 20 34.44 12.29 -11.84
N MET A 21 33.97 12.29 -10.58
CA MET A 21 34.82 12.46 -9.41
C MET A 21 35.62 11.19 -9.11
N ALA A 22 36.86 11.35 -8.62
CA ALA A 22 37.63 10.23 -8.11
C ALA A 22 36.93 9.60 -6.88
N PRO A 23 36.94 8.26 -6.72
CA PRO A 23 36.22 7.57 -5.65
C PRO A 23 36.51 8.11 -4.25
N GLU A 24 37.77 8.41 -3.94
CA GLU A 24 38.19 8.89 -2.62
C GLU A 24 37.66 10.30 -2.32
N LYS A 25 37.53 11.14 -3.36
CA LYS A 25 36.93 12.47 -3.23
C LYS A 25 35.42 12.36 -3.05
N LEU A 26 34.78 11.48 -3.83
CA LEU A 26 33.35 11.27 -3.75
C LEU A 26 32.94 10.67 -2.40
N ASP A 27 33.73 9.74 -1.86
CA ASP A 27 33.53 9.19 -0.52
C ASP A 27 33.53 10.29 0.55
N LYS A 28 34.51 11.21 0.51
CA LYS A 28 34.55 12.37 1.43
C LYS A 28 33.34 13.28 1.31
N VAL A 29 32.87 13.53 0.08
CA VAL A 29 31.65 14.34 -0.16
C VAL A 29 30.42 13.65 0.42
N LEU A 30 30.29 12.33 0.20
CA LEU A 30 29.17 11.55 0.73
C LEU A 30 29.20 11.41 2.25
N SER A 31 30.38 11.24 2.83
CA SER A 31 30.62 11.29 4.28
C SER A 31 30.08 12.58 4.88
N LYS A 32 30.47 13.72 4.30
CA LYS A 32 30.00 15.04 4.74
C LYS A 32 28.47 15.16 4.58
N PHE A 33 27.95 14.74 3.43
CA PHE A 33 26.51 14.75 3.17
C PHE A 33 25.72 13.96 4.22
N TYR A 34 26.08 12.71 4.51
CA TYR A 34 25.32 11.88 5.46
C TYR A 34 25.42 12.38 6.91
N ALA A 35 26.54 13.02 7.28
CA ALA A 35 26.68 13.64 8.59
C ALA A 35 25.73 14.86 8.75
N GLU A 36 25.64 15.70 7.72
CA GLU A 36 25.04 17.04 7.79
C GLU A 36 23.59 17.11 7.28
N VAL A 37 23.14 16.16 6.45
CA VAL A 37 21.84 16.26 5.78
C VAL A 37 20.68 16.37 6.76
N LYS A 38 19.94 17.48 6.64
CA LYS A 38 18.77 17.82 7.44
C LYS A 38 17.60 18.25 6.55
N LYS A 39 16.40 18.13 7.07
CA LYS A 39 15.19 18.64 6.42
C LYS A 39 15.23 20.18 6.37
N LYS A 40 14.30 20.78 5.62
CA LYS A 40 14.16 22.24 5.49
C LYS A 40 13.89 22.96 6.81
N ASP A 41 13.26 22.28 7.75
CA ASP A 41 12.96 22.76 9.11
C ASP A 41 14.14 22.54 10.09
N GLY A 42 15.29 22.05 9.63
CA GLY A 42 16.49 21.78 10.46
C GLY A 42 16.47 20.41 11.17
N ASP A 43 15.35 19.71 11.09
CA ASP A 43 15.13 18.43 11.75
C ASP A 43 15.85 17.29 11.02
N ASP A 44 16.34 16.29 11.76
CA ASP A 44 16.95 15.12 11.14
C ASP A 44 15.93 14.28 10.36
N TYR A 45 16.41 13.65 9.28
CA TYR A 45 15.64 12.65 8.54
C TYR A 45 15.45 11.34 9.35
N GLU A 46 14.47 10.54 8.94
CA GLU A 46 14.35 9.16 9.46
C GLU A 46 15.49 8.29 8.92
N PRO A 47 15.97 7.28 9.68
CA PRO A 47 17.03 6.37 9.21
C PRO A 47 16.76 5.75 7.83
N GLU A 48 15.51 5.37 7.56
CA GLU A 48 15.12 4.80 6.27
C GLU A 48 15.17 5.82 5.12
N SER A 49 14.94 7.10 5.43
CA SER A 49 15.06 8.17 4.43
C SER A 49 16.50 8.32 3.96
N LEU A 50 17.48 8.17 4.86
CA LEU A 50 18.90 8.21 4.49
C LEU A 50 19.28 7.06 3.54
N LYS A 51 18.76 5.86 3.79
CA LYS A 51 18.96 4.71 2.90
C LYS A 51 18.34 4.91 1.51
N ILE A 52 17.16 5.55 1.46
CA ILE A 52 16.53 5.95 0.19
C ILE A 52 17.39 6.98 -0.54
N MET A 53 18.00 7.93 0.17
CA MET A 53 18.92 8.90 -0.42
C MET A 53 20.15 8.21 -1.02
N GLN A 54 20.80 7.31 -0.27
CA GLN A 54 21.93 6.51 -0.77
C GLN A 54 21.55 5.74 -2.04
N SER A 55 20.39 5.06 -2.02
CA SER A 55 19.90 4.31 -3.19
C SER A 55 19.62 5.22 -4.39
N ALA A 56 19.12 6.44 -4.15
CA ALA A 56 18.86 7.40 -5.22
C ALA A 56 20.14 7.96 -5.83
N ILE A 57 21.20 8.16 -5.04
CA ILE A 57 22.52 8.59 -5.52
C ILE A 57 23.19 7.45 -6.29
N GLU A 58 23.21 6.24 -5.74
CA GLU A 58 23.71 5.02 -6.41
C GLU A 58 23.05 4.82 -7.78
N ARG A 59 21.72 4.95 -7.86
CA ARG A 59 21.00 4.83 -9.13
C ARG A 59 21.42 5.90 -10.13
N TYR A 60 21.53 7.15 -9.68
CA TYR A 60 21.98 8.25 -10.53
C TYR A 60 23.40 8.04 -11.06
N LEU A 61 24.33 7.62 -10.21
CA LEU A 61 25.72 7.33 -10.62
C LEU A 61 25.78 6.19 -11.64
N LYS A 62 24.97 5.15 -11.47
CA LYS A 62 24.83 4.07 -12.46
C LYS A 62 24.28 4.54 -13.80
N GLU A 63 23.25 5.39 -13.79
CA GLU A 63 22.71 6.02 -15.01
C GLU A 63 23.77 6.89 -15.72
N LYS A 64 24.78 7.36 -15.00
CA LYS A 64 25.93 8.10 -15.51
C LYS A 64 27.17 7.23 -15.79
N ASN A 65 27.04 5.91 -15.76
CA ASN A 65 28.12 4.95 -15.97
C ASN A 65 29.31 5.13 -15.02
N TYR A 66 29.07 5.59 -13.79
CA TYR A 66 30.11 5.65 -12.77
C TYR A 66 30.61 4.22 -12.45
N PRO A 67 31.93 3.98 -12.41
CA PRO A 67 32.47 2.61 -12.47
C PRO A 67 32.33 1.80 -11.17
N LEU A 68 32.12 2.45 -10.03
CA LEU A 68 32.07 1.81 -8.71
C LEU A 68 30.71 1.99 -8.03
N SER A 69 30.37 1.10 -7.10
CA SER A 69 29.13 1.18 -6.33
C SER A 69 29.38 1.88 -5.00
N ILE A 70 28.66 2.96 -4.70
CA ILE A 70 28.80 3.67 -3.42
C ILE A 70 28.27 2.84 -2.23
N VAL A 71 27.56 1.76 -2.52
CA VAL A 71 26.96 0.86 -1.53
C VAL A 71 27.81 -0.39 -1.27
N ARG A 72 28.59 -0.84 -2.26
CA ARG A 72 29.29 -2.14 -2.22
C ARG A 72 30.81 -2.03 -2.32
N SER A 73 31.31 -0.98 -2.97
CA SER A 73 32.75 -0.81 -3.21
C SER A 73 33.43 -0.32 -1.94
N ARG A 74 34.62 -0.85 -1.65
CA ARG A 74 35.42 -0.56 -0.45
C ARG A 74 35.94 0.88 -0.42
N GLU A 75 36.06 1.50 -1.60
CA GLU A 75 36.48 2.88 -1.79
C GLU A 75 35.50 3.87 -1.14
N PHE A 76 34.29 3.42 -0.81
CA PHE A 76 33.25 4.21 -0.13
C PHE A 76 33.07 3.84 1.35
N HIS A 77 34.09 3.26 1.99
CA HIS A 77 34.00 2.78 3.36
C HIS A 77 33.63 3.90 4.35
N SER A 78 34.24 5.08 4.24
CA SER A 78 34.00 6.18 5.20
C SER A 78 32.56 6.66 5.15
N SER A 79 32.02 6.86 3.94
CA SER A 79 30.63 7.33 3.80
C SER A 79 29.62 6.28 4.23
N GLN A 80 29.92 4.98 4.01
CA GLN A 80 29.10 3.88 4.51
C GLN A 80 29.09 3.81 6.04
N GLU A 81 30.25 3.96 6.69
CA GLU A 81 30.35 3.99 8.15
C GLU A 81 29.61 5.18 8.74
N ILE A 82 29.80 6.38 8.19
CA ILE A 82 29.13 7.59 8.67
C ILE A 82 27.62 7.49 8.50
N LEU A 83 27.14 6.98 7.36
CA LEU A 83 25.72 6.73 7.14
C LEU A 83 25.16 5.76 8.18
N ASN A 84 25.87 4.66 8.46
CA ASN A 84 25.45 3.67 9.44
C ASN A 84 25.47 4.24 10.88
N ALA A 85 26.53 4.95 11.26
CA ALA A 85 26.65 5.60 12.55
C ALA A 85 25.54 6.63 12.77
N LYS A 86 25.25 7.46 11.75
CA LYS A 86 24.12 8.39 11.75
C LYS A 86 22.79 7.65 11.96
N ALA A 87 22.56 6.55 11.23
CA ALA A 87 21.35 5.75 11.37
C ALA A 87 21.20 5.13 12.78
N ILE A 88 22.30 4.68 13.40
CA ILE A 88 22.32 4.16 14.78
C ILE A 88 21.98 5.28 15.77
N SER A 89 22.66 6.44 15.67
CA SER A 89 22.42 7.59 16.54
C SER A 89 20.97 8.07 16.47
N LEU A 90 20.40 8.16 15.26
CA LEU A 90 19.00 8.53 15.08
C LEU A 90 18.04 7.53 15.74
N ARG A 91 18.36 6.22 15.72
CA ARG A 91 17.55 5.21 16.42
C ARG A 91 17.65 5.34 17.94
N GLN A 92 18.84 5.64 18.48
CA GLN A 92 19.04 5.92 19.90
C GLN A 92 18.24 7.15 20.35
N GLN A 93 18.12 8.16 19.49
CA GLN A 93 17.27 9.35 19.69
C GLN A 93 15.77 9.07 19.49
N GLY A 94 15.37 7.82 19.25
CA GLY A 94 13.97 7.42 19.11
C GLY A 94 13.38 7.55 17.71
N LYS A 95 14.15 7.95 16.68
CA LYS A 95 13.70 7.89 15.28
C LYS A 95 13.65 6.43 14.79
N GLY A 96 12.93 6.18 13.71
CA GLY A 96 12.73 4.83 13.16
C GLY A 96 11.63 4.01 13.85
N LYS A 97 11.04 4.49 14.95
CA LYS A 97 9.90 3.82 15.63
C LYS A 97 8.60 3.82 14.81
N ARG A 98 8.55 4.61 13.72
CA ARG A 98 7.38 4.80 12.84
C ARG A 98 6.09 5.07 13.64
N PRO A 99 6.03 6.12 14.48
CA PRO A 99 4.84 6.41 15.30
C PRO A 99 3.58 6.60 14.44
N ASN A 100 3.77 7.10 13.21
CA ASN A 100 2.72 7.31 12.22
C ASN A 100 2.47 6.08 11.32
N LYS A 101 2.79 4.86 11.77
CA LYS A 101 2.45 3.63 11.06
C LYS A 101 0.94 3.39 11.13
N SER A 102 0.36 2.88 10.04
CA SER A 102 -1.04 2.46 10.10
C SER A 102 -1.20 1.27 11.04
N GLN A 103 -2.32 1.23 11.73
CA GLN A 103 -2.68 0.17 12.68
C GLN A 103 -3.87 -0.64 12.17
N PRO A 104 -4.00 -1.93 12.55
CA PRO A 104 -5.19 -2.71 12.24
C PRO A 104 -6.42 -2.13 12.93
N ILE A 105 -7.59 -2.37 12.33
CA ILE A 105 -8.89 -2.05 12.90
C ILE A 105 -9.26 -3.16 13.90
N THR A 106 -9.79 -2.78 15.06
CA THR A 106 -10.28 -3.75 16.04
C THR A 106 -11.72 -4.18 15.73
N PRO A 107 -12.19 -5.32 16.25
CA PRO A 107 -13.59 -5.73 16.10
C PRO A 107 -14.58 -4.64 16.54
N GLU A 108 -14.28 -3.91 17.61
CA GLU A 108 -15.14 -2.84 18.13
C GLU A 108 -15.19 -1.63 17.20
N GLU A 109 -14.04 -1.25 16.61
CA GLU A 109 -13.97 -0.21 15.58
C GLU A 109 -14.74 -0.64 14.32
N GLU A 110 -14.65 -1.92 13.93
CA GLU A 110 -15.42 -2.48 12.81
C GLU A 110 -16.93 -2.43 13.09
N SER A 111 -17.37 -2.88 14.27
CA SER A 111 -18.78 -2.78 14.70
C SER A 111 -19.27 -1.33 14.70
N ALA A 112 -18.47 -0.39 15.21
CA ALA A 112 -18.81 1.02 15.20
C ALA A 112 -18.95 1.59 13.77
N LEU A 113 -18.19 1.09 12.79
CA LEU A 113 -18.36 1.49 11.38
C LEU A 113 -19.70 0.99 10.80
N TRP A 114 -20.16 -0.20 11.20
CA TRP A 114 -21.49 -0.70 10.83
C TRP A 114 -22.60 0.14 11.48
N GLU A 115 -22.54 0.34 12.79
CA GLU A 115 -23.53 1.12 13.55
C GLU A 115 -23.66 2.56 13.06
N LYS A 116 -22.53 3.20 12.72
CA LYS A 116 -22.49 4.58 12.22
C LYS A 116 -22.76 4.70 10.71
N GLY A 117 -23.21 3.61 10.08
CA GLY A 117 -23.58 3.60 8.67
C GLY A 117 -22.42 3.91 7.71
N GLN A 118 -21.18 3.57 8.08
CA GLN A 118 -20.03 3.62 7.15
C GLN A 118 -19.92 2.34 6.33
N LEU A 119 -20.47 1.23 6.82
CA LEU A 119 -20.57 -0.07 6.15
C LEU A 119 -22.05 -0.50 6.05
N GLY A 120 -22.42 -1.17 4.97
CA GLY A 120 -23.81 -1.54 4.68
C GLY A 120 -24.18 -1.38 3.21
N ASP A 121 -25.47 -1.34 2.93
CA ASP A 121 -26.00 -1.42 1.56
C ASP A 121 -27.17 -0.47 1.26
N PHE A 122 -27.26 0.65 1.96
CA PHE A 122 -28.39 1.60 1.80
C PHE A 122 -28.08 2.78 0.86
N ASN A 123 -26.84 2.97 0.41
CA ASN A 123 -26.48 3.90 -0.66
C ASN A 123 -25.14 3.54 -1.35
N GLY A 124 -24.83 4.21 -2.46
CA GLY A 124 -23.62 3.96 -3.26
C GLY A 124 -22.31 4.15 -2.51
N LYS A 125 -22.22 5.13 -1.60
CA LYS A 125 -20.99 5.36 -0.80
C LYS A 125 -20.76 4.21 0.16
N VAL A 126 -21.77 3.84 0.92
CA VAL A 126 -21.69 2.81 1.97
C VAL A 126 -21.51 1.41 1.36
N LEU A 127 -22.18 1.13 0.25
CA LEU A 127 -21.99 -0.11 -0.50
C LEU A 127 -20.59 -0.22 -1.11
N THR A 128 -20.01 0.90 -1.59
CA THR A 128 -18.62 0.93 -2.06
C THR A 128 -17.64 0.70 -0.91
N ASN A 129 -17.89 1.32 0.25
CA ASN A 129 -17.06 1.19 1.44
C ASN A 129 -16.97 -0.27 1.92
N VAL A 130 -18.11 -0.97 2.03
CA VAL A 130 -18.12 -2.37 2.48
C VAL A 130 -17.50 -3.31 1.47
N ASN A 131 -17.68 -3.07 0.16
CA ASN A 131 -16.99 -3.86 -0.86
C ASN A 131 -15.49 -3.57 -0.89
N PHE A 132 -15.05 -2.33 -0.69
CA PHE A 132 -13.63 -2.01 -0.50
C PHE A 132 -13.03 -2.77 0.69
N LYS A 133 -13.74 -2.83 1.82
CA LYS A 133 -13.37 -3.64 2.99
C LYS A 133 -13.23 -5.12 2.61
N ASN A 134 -14.27 -5.70 2.02
CA ASN A 134 -14.33 -7.13 1.73
C ASN A 134 -13.25 -7.54 0.71
N LEU A 135 -13.03 -6.75 -0.35
CA LEU A 135 -11.96 -7.00 -1.32
C LEU A 135 -10.56 -6.93 -0.68
N THR A 136 -10.35 -6.03 0.28
CA THR A 136 -9.05 -5.93 0.96
C THR A 136 -8.84 -7.07 1.97
N GLU A 137 -9.86 -7.39 2.76
CA GLU A 137 -9.76 -8.37 3.84
C GLU A 137 -9.89 -9.82 3.36
N GLN A 138 -10.72 -10.10 2.35
CA GLN A 138 -10.98 -11.47 1.88
C GLN A 138 -10.14 -11.81 0.65
N LEU A 139 -10.00 -10.87 -0.30
CA LEU A 139 -9.25 -11.08 -1.54
C LEU A 139 -7.83 -10.50 -1.52
N GLY A 140 -7.39 -9.94 -0.38
CA GLY A 140 -6.02 -9.51 -0.19
C GLY A 140 -5.55 -8.39 -1.13
N PHE A 141 -6.45 -7.55 -1.65
CA PHE A 141 -6.12 -6.42 -2.54
C PHE A 141 -5.12 -5.45 -1.88
N ARG A 142 -4.21 -4.87 -2.67
CA ARG A 142 -3.10 -4.01 -2.24
C ARG A 142 -3.29 -2.56 -2.60
N GLY A 143 -3.48 -1.77 -1.54
CA GLY A 143 -3.31 -0.33 -1.60
C GLY A 143 -4.16 0.35 -2.67
N ARG A 144 -3.80 1.56 -3.06
CA ARG A 144 -4.64 2.35 -3.96
C ARG A 144 -4.65 1.83 -5.40
N GLN A 145 -3.51 1.33 -5.89
CA GLN A 145 -3.32 1.02 -7.31
C GLN A 145 -4.08 -0.23 -7.74
N GLU A 146 -4.01 -1.32 -6.97
CA GLU A 146 -4.71 -2.57 -7.32
C GLU A 146 -6.22 -2.39 -7.32
N HIS A 147 -6.78 -1.65 -6.34
CA HIS A 147 -8.18 -1.29 -6.35
C HIS A 147 -8.56 -0.41 -7.56
N TYR A 148 -7.71 0.54 -7.94
CA TYR A 148 -7.99 1.40 -9.09
C TYR A 148 -7.95 0.62 -10.40
N ASP A 149 -6.98 -0.29 -10.57
CA ASP A 149 -6.75 -1.02 -11.81
C ASP A 149 -7.68 -2.23 -12.00
N ALA A 150 -8.35 -2.72 -10.94
CA ALA A 150 -9.25 -3.87 -11.03
C ALA A 150 -10.47 -3.62 -11.93
N TYR A 151 -10.81 -4.62 -12.74
CA TYR A 151 -11.98 -4.66 -13.61
C TYR A 151 -12.99 -5.70 -13.12
N VAL A 152 -14.25 -5.59 -13.57
CA VAL A 152 -15.30 -6.57 -13.26
C VAL A 152 -14.96 -7.94 -13.89
N GLU A 153 -14.33 -7.90 -15.06
CA GLU A 153 -13.88 -9.04 -15.85
C GLU A 153 -12.81 -9.88 -15.12
N ASP A 154 -12.09 -9.27 -14.19
CA ASP A 154 -11.11 -9.95 -13.35
C ASP A 154 -11.77 -10.74 -12.21
N VAL A 155 -13.09 -10.62 -12.04
CA VAL A 155 -13.83 -11.22 -10.93
C VAL A 155 -14.81 -12.26 -11.45
N ILE A 156 -14.82 -13.43 -10.81
CA ILE A 156 -15.71 -14.53 -11.15
C ILE A 156 -16.56 -14.91 -9.96
N ILE A 157 -17.86 -14.96 -10.17
CA ILE A 157 -18.81 -15.46 -9.18
C ILE A 157 -19.14 -16.91 -9.56
N ARG A 158 -18.85 -17.85 -8.65
CA ARG A 158 -19.19 -19.26 -8.82
C ARG A 158 -20.09 -19.75 -7.69
N GLN A 159 -20.68 -20.91 -7.91
CA GLN A 159 -21.32 -21.72 -6.87
C GLN A 159 -20.56 -23.05 -6.81
N ARG A 160 -20.18 -23.47 -5.60
CA ARG A 160 -19.55 -24.76 -5.34
C ARG A 160 -20.59 -25.87 -5.27
N GLU A 161 -20.12 -27.11 -5.29
CA GLU A 161 -20.98 -28.31 -5.22
C GLU A 161 -21.85 -28.35 -3.95
N ASP A 162 -21.33 -27.84 -2.84
CA ASP A 162 -22.04 -27.69 -1.56
C ASP A 162 -23.07 -26.54 -1.56
N GLY A 163 -23.24 -25.86 -2.69
CA GLY A 163 -24.12 -24.70 -2.84
C GLY A 163 -23.50 -23.36 -2.40
N THR A 164 -22.30 -23.37 -1.82
CA THR A 164 -21.61 -22.16 -1.34
C THR A 164 -21.25 -21.25 -2.51
N LYS A 165 -21.74 -20.00 -2.46
CA LYS A 165 -21.37 -18.98 -3.46
C LYS A 165 -20.02 -18.38 -3.12
N VAL A 166 -19.19 -18.18 -4.13
CA VAL A 166 -17.83 -17.65 -3.99
C VAL A 166 -17.58 -16.57 -5.04
N VAL A 167 -16.86 -15.52 -4.64
CA VAL A 167 -16.30 -14.52 -5.54
C VAL A 167 -14.78 -14.72 -5.59
N GLU A 168 -14.24 -15.01 -6.76
CA GLU A 168 -12.83 -15.24 -7.02
C GLU A 168 -12.23 -14.09 -7.82
N PHE A 169 -11.03 -13.65 -7.46
CA PHE A 169 -10.28 -12.67 -8.25
C PHE A 169 -9.16 -13.34 -9.04
N ARG A 170 -9.18 -13.14 -10.36
CA ARG A 170 -8.11 -13.52 -11.27
C ARG A 170 -7.01 -12.46 -11.19
N GLU A 171 -6.01 -12.70 -10.35
CA GLU A 171 -4.88 -11.78 -10.14
C GLU A 171 -4.09 -11.60 -11.45
N GLY A 172 -4.19 -10.40 -12.05
CA GLY A 172 -3.30 -9.94 -13.11
C GLY A 172 -1.91 -9.53 -12.58
N PRO A 173 -0.99 -9.06 -13.44
CA PRO A 173 0.30 -8.52 -13.00
C PRO A 173 0.09 -7.31 -12.07
N THR A 174 0.52 -7.39 -10.80
CA THR A 174 0.38 -6.29 -9.84
C THR A 174 1.66 -5.46 -9.72
N LYS A 175 1.58 -4.25 -9.14
CA LYS A 175 2.72 -3.32 -8.93
C LYS A 175 3.98 -3.94 -8.26
N THR A 176 3.81 -5.04 -7.53
CA THR A 176 4.91 -5.75 -6.81
C THR A 176 5.24 -7.11 -7.44
N ARG A 177 4.57 -7.44 -8.55
CA ARG A 177 4.70 -8.66 -9.34
C ARG A 177 4.54 -8.29 -10.81
N SER A 178 5.44 -7.43 -11.29
CA SER A 178 5.39 -6.74 -12.58
C SER A 178 5.50 -7.64 -13.83
N GLY A 179 5.18 -8.93 -13.73
CA GLY A 179 5.03 -9.80 -14.89
C GLY A 179 6.32 -10.23 -15.59
N GLY A 180 7.48 -10.23 -14.92
CA GLY A 180 8.72 -10.78 -15.50
C GLY A 180 8.70 -12.31 -15.63
N LEU A 181 9.67 -12.91 -16.34
CA LEU A 181 9.72 -14.35 -16.67
C LEU A 181 9.65 -15.32 -15.47
N THR A 182 9.96 -14.85 -14.25
CA THR A 182 9.98 -15.64 -13.01
C THR A 182 8.84 -15.23 -12.06
N ILE A 183 7.59 -15.35 -12.51
CA ILE A 183 6.41 -15.09 -11.68
C ILE A 183 6.21 -16.25 -10.71
N ARG A 184 6.38 -16.02 -9.41
CA ARG A 184 5.63 -16.82 -8.43
C ARG A 184 4.20 -16.32 -8.51
N ARG A 185 3.23 -17.11 -9.00
CA ARG A 185 1.78 -16.84 -8.85
C ARG A 185 1.36 -17.21 -7.42
N ARG A 186 0.29 -16.60 -6.88
CA ARG A 186 -0.24 -17.07 -5.58
C ARG A 186 -0.85 -18.43 -5.88
N THR A 187 -0.43 -19.44 -5.13
CA THR A 187 -1.01 -20.78 -5.20
C THR A 187 -2.37 -20.82 -4.52
N THR A 188 -2.57 -20.00 -3.47
CA THR A 188 -3.86 -19.81 -2.81
C THR A 188 -4.78 -18.90 -3.63
N PRO A 189 -5.97 -19.39 -4.05
CA PRO A 189 -6.98 -18.58 -4.70
C PRO A 189 -7.37 -17.38 -3.83
N GLN A 190 -7.42 -16.19 -4.44
CA GLN A 190 -8.01 -15.03 -3.78
C GLN A 190 -9.53 -15.17 -3.91
N ALA A 191 -10.18 -15.65 -2.86
CA ALA A 191 -11.58 -15.98 -2.84
C ALA A 191 -12.30 -15.42 -1.61
N MET A 192 -13.54 -14.99 -1.82
CA MET A 192 -14.42 -14.45 -0.82
C MET A 192 -15.69 -15.30 -0.82
N PHE A 193 -15.95 -15.94 0.32
CA PHE A 193 -17.01 -16.93 0.47
C PHE A 193 -18.27 -16.30 1.03
N SER A 194 -19.43 -16.82 0.61
CA SER A 194 -20.70 -16.50 1.27
C SER A 194 -20.64 -17.01 2.71
N THR A 195 -21.30 -16.29 3.60
CA THR A 195 -21.51 -16.68 4.99
C THR A 195 -22.91 -17.27 5.12
N ASP A 196 -23.83 -16.54 5.73
CA ASP A 196 -25.21 -16.87 6.03
C ASP A 196 -26.21 -16.20 5.07
N GLY A 197 -25.72 -15.47 4.06
CA GLY A 197 -26.57 -14.64 3.20
C GLY A 197 -27.18 -13.42 3.92
N GLY A 198 -26.74 -13.11 5.14
CA GLY A 198 -27.24 -12.02 5.96
C GLY A 198 -26.83 -10.63 5.45
N LYS A 199 -27.13 -9.60 6.25
CA LYS A 199 -26.83 -8.20 5.89
C LYS A 199 -25.34 -7.93 5.70
N SER A 200 -24.47 -8.67 6.39
CA SER A 200 -23.01 -8.57 6.30
C SER A 200 -22.38 -9.58 5.32
N ASP A 201 -23.18 -10.43 4.66
CA ASP A 201 -22.65 -11.44 3.74
C ASP A 201 -21.88 -10.77 2.59
N PRO A 202 -20.59 -11.10 2.41
CA PRO A 202 -19.74 -10.34 1.52
C PRO A 202 -20.05 -10.64 0.03
N VAL A 203 -20.53 -11.84 -0.29
CA VAL A 203 -20.91 -12.22 -1.66
C VAL A 203 -22.22 -11.57 -2.07
N ARG A 204 -23.20 -11.50 -1.17
CA ARG A 204 -24.46 -10.76 -1.34
C ARG A 204 -24.20 -9.29 -1.59
N LEU A 205 -23.37 -8.66 -0.74
CA LEU A 205 -23.00 -7.26 -0.87
C LEU A 205 -22.25 -6.97 -2.18
N PHE A 206 -21.41 -7.90 -2.64
CA PHE A 206 -20.72 -7.76 -3.91
C PHE A 206 -21.67 -7.88 -5.10
N LYS A 207 -22.58 -8.85 -5.09
CA LYS A 207 -23.63 -8.99 -6.12
C LYS A 207 -24.51 -7.76 -6.19
N LEU A 208 -24.92 -7.23 -5.03
CA LEU A 208 -25.69 -6.00 -4.95
C LEU A 208 -24.89 -4.80 -5.50
N TRP A 209 -23.58 -4.77 -5.25
CA TRP A 209 -22.73 -3.71 -5.80
C TRP A 209 -22.69 -3.72 -7.32
N LEU A 210 -22.60 -4.91 -7.93
CA LEU A 210 -22.66 -5.07 -9.38
C LEU A 210 -24.05 -4.74 -9.94
N SER A 211 -25.13 -5.12 -9.26
CA SER A 211 -26.49 -4.85 -9.73
C SER A 211 -26.85 -3.36 -9.73
N LYS A 212 -26.24 -2.56 -8.84
CA LYS A 212 -26.43 -1.10 -8.76
C LYS A 212 -25.61 -0.30 -9.79
N ARG A 213 -24.83 -0.96 -10.64
CA ARG A 213 -24.08 -0.36 -11.76
C ARG A 213 -25.03 0.03 -12.89
N PRO A 214 -24.72 1.07 -13.69
CA PRO A 214 -25.57 1.49 -14.79
C PRO A 214 -25.65 0.42 -15.88
N GLU A 215 -26.73 0.46 -16.66
CA GLU A 215 -26.95 -0.48 -17.76
C GLU A 215 -25.81 -0.45 -18.78
N GLY A 216 -25.40 -1.63 -19.25
CA GLY A 216 -24.21 -1.82 -20.07
C GLY A 216 -22.86 -1.81 -19.32
N MET A 217 -22.84 -1.60 -18.00
CA MET A 217 -21.62 -1.73 -17.18
C MET A 217 -21.73 -2.73 -16.03
N LYS A 218 -22.81 -3.53 -15.95
CA LYS A 218 -23.00 -4.51 -14.88
C LYS A 218 -21.88 -5.57 -14.82
N ASN A 219 -21.42 -6.00 -15.99
CA ASN A 219 -20.46 -7.10 -16.15
C ASN A 219 -19.15 -6.65 -16.84
N THR A 220 -18.90 -5.35 -16.96
CA THR A 220 -17.71 -4.83 -17.66
C THR A 220 -17.19 -3.53 -17.04
N GLY A 221 -15.92 -3.24 -17.30
CA GLY A 221 -15.26 -2.00 -16.99
C GLY A 221 -14.70 -1.94 -15.56
N PRO A 222 -14.26 -0.75 -15.12
CA PRO A 222 -13.59 -0.58 -13.84
C PRO A 222 -14.46 -1.04 -12.68
N LEU A 223 -13.88 -1.76 -11.72
CA LEU A 223 -14.60 -2.26 -10.56
C LEU A 223 -15.18 -1.10 -9.72
N TYR A 224 -14.42 0.00 -9.59
CA TYR A 224 -14.88 1.23 -8.93
C TYR A 224 -15.39 2.27 -9.92
N LEU A 225 -16.70 2.52 -9.86
CA LEU A 225 -17.36 3.59 -10.58
C LEU A 225 -17.65 4.78 -9.64
N ARG A 226 -17.68 5.99 -10.21
CA ARG A 226 -17.99 7.22 -9.46
C ARG A 226 -19.44 7.16 -8.95
N ILE A 227 -19.60 7.40 -7.65
CA ILE A 227 -20.88 7.41 -6.94
C ILE A 227 -21.74 8.60 -7.41
N ILE A 228 -23.04 8.37 -7.57
CA ILE A 228 -24.03 9.42 -7.76
C ILE A 228 -24.50 9.87 -6.37
N ASN A 229 -24.32 11.14 -6.02
CA ASN A 229 -24.71 11.66 -4.70
C ASN A 229 -26.23 11.66 -4.48
N SER A 230 -26.99 11.92 -5.55
CA SER A 230 -28.46 11.96 -5.54
C SER A 230 -28.99 11.18 -6.74
N PRO A 231 -29.02 9.84 -6.65
CA PRO A 231 -29.48 9.01 -7.76
C PRO A 231 -30.96 9.24 -8.04
N LYS A 232 -31.32 9.36 -9.32
CA LYS A 232 -32.72 9.53 -9.75
C LYS A 232 -33.56 8.25 -9.61
N SER A 233 -32.90 7.09 -9.51
CA SER A 233 -33.52 5.78 -9.36
C SER A 233 -32.85 5.02 -8.22
N ALA A 234 -33.64 4.21 -7.52
CA ALA A 234 -33.14 3.31 -6.49
C ALA A 234 -32.23 2.21 -7.06
N ASP A 235 -32.25 1.95 -8.37
CA ASP A 235 -31.53 0.85 -9.02
C ASP A 235 -30.14 1.21 -9.52
N VAL A 236 -29.84 2.50 -9.73
CA VAL A 236 -28.55 2.93 -10.30
C VAL A 236 -27.88 3.94 -9.39
N TRP A 237 -26.77 3.52 -8.76
CA TRP A 237 -26.04 4.34 -7.77
C TRP A 237 -24.71 4.87 -8.28
N TYR A 238 -24.27 4.45 -9.46
CA TYR A 238 -22.98 4.78 -10.03
C TYR A 238 -23.11 5.33 -11.45
N THR A 239 -22.19 6.22 -11.82
CA THR A 239 -22.03 6.69 -13.20
C THR A 239 -21.22 5.70 -14.02
N LYS A 240 -21.17 5.87 -15.35
CA LYS A 240 -20.28 5.11 -16.25
C LYS A 240 -18.79 5.53 -16.16
N VAL A 241 -18.45 6.43 -15.24
CA VAL A 241 -17.10 6.99 -15.10
C VAL A 241 -16.37 6.29 -13.96
N ARG A 242 -15.10 5.95 -14.18
CA ARG A 242 -14.21 5.39 -13.14
C ARG A 242 -14.12 6.33 -11.92
N MET A 243 -14.11 5.75 -10.72
CA MET A 243 -13.83 6.51 -9.49
C MET A 243 -12.39 7.03 -9.49
N GLY A 244 -12.20 8.28 -9.03
CA GLY A 244 -10.87 8.89 -8.97
C GLY A 244 -9.92 8.11 -8.07
N GLN A 245 -8.66 7.96 -8.49
CA GLN A 245 -7.65 7.20 -7.76
C GLN A 245 -7.46 7.73 -6.33
N ASN A 246 -7.44 9.05 -6.15
CA ASN A 246 -7.33 9.68 -4.83
C ASN A 246 -8.55 9.44 -3.94
N THR A 247 -9.75 9.34 -4.51
CA THR A 247 -10.96 8.98 -3.76
C THR A 247 -10.83 7.57 -3.20
N ILE A 248 -10.46 6.60 -4.04
CA ILE A 248 -10.20 5.20 -3.62
C ILE A 248 -9.14 5.17 -2.54
N GLY A 249 -8.03 5.91 -2.71
CA GLY A 249 -6.92 5.98 -1.77
C GLY A 249 -7.27 6.52 -0.39
N ASN A 250 -8.40 7.21 -0.26
CA ASN A 250 -8.85 7.84 0.98
C ASN A 250 -10.10 7.18 1.60
N LEU A 251 -10.63 6.08 1.02
CA LEU A 251 -11.86 5.43 1.51
C LEU A 251 -11.79 5.09 3.00
N MET A 252 -10.73 4.40 3.45
CA MET A 252 -10.62 4.04 4.86
C MET A 252 -10.43 5.26 5.76
N LYS A 253 -9.66 6.26 5.31
CA LYS A 253 -9.51 7.52 6.06
C LYS A 253 -10.85 8.23 6.22
N SER A 254 -11.69 8.22 5.18
CA SER A 254 -13.04 8.79 5.23
C SER A 254 -13.95 8.02 6.17
N MET A 255 -13.95 6.69 6.12
CA MET A 255 -14.75 5.85 7.05
C MET A 255 -14.33 6.06 8.50
N ALA A 256 -13.02 6.07 8.77
CA ALA A 256 -12.46 6.23 10.10
C ALA A 256 -12.77 7.58 10.75
N SER A 257 -13.17 8.60 9.98
CA SER A 257 -13.47 9.94 10.53
C SER A 257 -14.58 9.95 11.57
N CYS A 258 -15.47 8.95 11.56
CA CYS A 258 -16.53 8.82 12.57
C CYS A 258 -16.06 8.08 13.85
N LEU A 259 -14.85 7.51 13.86
CA LEU A 259 -14.32 6.74 14.99
C LEU A 259 -13.58 7.65 15.97
N ARG A 260 -13.79 7.41 17.27
CA ARG A 260 -13.01 8.07 18.34
C ARG A 260 -11.75 7.25 18.60
N THR A 261 -10.73 7.42 17.75
CA THR A 261 -9.48 6.66 17.83
C THR A 261 -8.29 7.55 17.50
N ASN A 262 -7.21 7.40 18.25
CA ASN A 262 -5.92 8.07 17.97
C ASN A 262 -5.09 7.29 16.94
N LYS A 263 -5.60 6.16 16.45
CA LYS A 263 -4.91 5.34 15.44
C LYS A 263 -4.91 6.06 14.10
N LYS A 264 -3.78 5.97 13.41
CA LYS A 264 -3.71 6.32 12.00
C LYS A 264 -4.36 5.21 11.16
N LEU A 265 -5.63 5.40 10.81
CA LEU A 265 -6.36 4.49 9.95
C LEU A 265 -6.26 4.92 8.47
N THR A 266 -5.76 4.03 7.63
CA THR A 266 -5.60 4.24 6.18
C THR A 266 -6.01 2.99 5.44
N ASN A 267 -6.05 2.99 4.10
CA ASN A 267 -6.36 1.77 3.34
C ASN A 267 -5.45 0.59 3.71
N HIS A 268 -4.21 0.86 4.14
CA HIS A 268 -3.29 -0.19 4.60
C HIS A 268 -3.69 -0.82 5.94
N SER A 269 -4.49 -0.12 6.76
CA SER A 269 -5.06 -0.66 8.01
C SER A 269 -5.91 -1.90 7.79
N MET A 270 -6.73 -1.92 6.73
CA MET A 270 -7.55 -3.08 6.36
C MET A 270 -6.70 -4.32 6.11
N ARG A 271 -5.57 -4.16 5.40
CA ARG A 271 -4.63 -5.26 5.16
C ARG A 271 -3.98 -5.75 6.45
N LYS A 272 -3.63 -4.82 7.35
CA LYS A 272 -3.11 -5.17 8.68
C LYS A 272 -4.16 -5.90 9.52
N THR A 273 -5.43 -5.55 9.38
CA THR A 273 -6.54 -6.29 10.01
C THR A 273 -6.56 -7.73 9.52
N LEU A 274 -6.45 -7.98 8.20
CA LEU A 274 -6.34 -9.34 7.64
C LEU A 274 -5.16 -10.12 8.25
N VAL A 275 -3.95 -9.54 8.21
CA VAL A 275 -2.76 -10.18 8.81
C VAL A 275 -2.99 -10.49 10.29
N SER A 276 -3.57 -9.54 11.04
CA SER A 276 -3.86 -9.73 12.46
C SER A 276 -4.90 -10.82 12.71
N LYS A 277 -5.95 -10.91 11.88
CA LYS A 277 -6.99 -11.95 11.97
C LYS A 277 -6.36 -13.33 11.73
N LEU A 278 -5.53 -13.48 10.69
CA LEU A 278 -4.85 -14.73 10.37
C LEU A 278 -3.84 -15.16 11.46
N LYS A 279 -3.08 -14.21 12.02
CA LYS A 279 -2.19 -14.48 13.16
C LYS A 279 -2.97 -14.97 14.38
N LYS A 280 -4.08 -14.30 14.71
CA LYS A 280 -4.95 -14.67 15.85
C LYS A 280 -5.61 -16.04 15.66
N SER A 281 -5.92 -16.44 14.42
CA SER A 281 -6.44 -17.78 14.12
C SER A 281 -5.37 -18.88 14.07
N GLY A 282 -4.12 -18.59 14.47
CA GLY A 282 -3.04 -19.57 14.52
C GLY A 282 -2.49 -20.01 13.15
N GLN A 283 -2.74 -19.23 12.08
CA GLN A 283 -2.25 -19.61 10.75
C GLN A 283 -0.71 -19.50 10.67
N PRO A 284 -0.02 -20.49 10.06
CA PRO A 284 1.43 -20.44 9.87
C PRO A 284 1.89 -19.20 9.08
N ARG A 285 3.04 -18.63 9.44
CA ARG A 285 3.54 -17.37 8.83
C ARG A 285 3.76 -17.48 7.32
N ASN A 286 4.22 -18.62 6.83
CA ASN A 286 4.36 -18.90 5.40
C ASN A 286 3.00 -18.87 4.67
N VAL A 287 1.95 -19.43 5.29
CA VAL A 287 0.57 -19.40 4.75
C VAL A 287 0.04 -17.97 4.74
N ILE A 288 0.28 -17.20 5.82
CA ILE A 288 -0.07 -15.78 5.85
C ILE A 288 0.65 -15.03 4.73
N CYS A 289 1.95 -15.29 4.52
CA CYS A 289 2.71 -14.69 3.42
C CYS A 289 2.12 -15.04 2.06
N GLU A 290 1.65 -16.26 1.86
CA GLU A 290 1.02 -16.68 0.62
C GLU A 290 -0.30 -15.95 0.38
N ILE A 291 -1.21 -15.98 1.36
CA ILE A 291 -2.53 -15.31 1.30
C ILE A 291 -2.35 -13.82 1.05
N THR A 292 -1.42 -13.19 1.76
CA THR A 292 -1.17 -11.74 1.69
C THR A 292 -0.07 -11.38 0.68
N GLY A 293 0.47 -12.35 -0.06
CA GLY A 293 1.58 -12.25 -1.02
C GLY A 293 2.87 -11.56 -0.52
N HIS A 294 3.16 -11.56 0.79
CA HIS A 294 4.44 -11.03 1.28
C HIS A 294 5.58 -11.92 0.76
N ALA A 295 6.69 -11.29 0.34
CA ALA A 295 7.85 -12.03 -0.16
C ALA A 295 8.67 -12.70 0.96
N ARG A 296 8.58 -12.18 2.18
CA ARG A 296 9.32 -12.64 3.36
C ARG A 296 8.45 -12.55 4.60
N GLU A 297 8.64 -13.49 5.51
CA GLU A 297 7.88 -13.52 6.77
C GLU A 297 8.15 -12.33 7.67
N SER A 298 9.39 -11.80 7.69
CA SER A 298 9.72 -10.62 8.49
C SER A 298 8.89 -9.39 8.14
N SER A 299 8.39 -9.31 6.90
CA SER A 299 7.51 -8.22 6.46
C SER A 299 6.08 -8.30 7.03
N LEU A 300 5.70 -9.40 7.70
CA LEU A 300 4.41 -9.50 8.39
C LEU A 300 4.32 -8.66 9.67
N ASP A 301 5.45 -8.16 10.16
CA ASP A 301 5.54 -7.40 11.41
C ASP A 301 5.69 -5.88 11.18
N ASP A 302 5.77 -5.45 9.92
CA ASP A 302 5.79 -4.04 9.49
C ASP A 302 4.42 -3.33 9.62
#